data_AF-A0A521WH41-F1
#
_entry.id   AF-A0A521WH41-F1
#
_cell.length_a   1.000
_cell.length_b   1.000
_cell.length_c   1.000
_cell.angle_alpha   90.00
_cell.angle_beta   90.00
_cell.angle_gamma   90.00
#
_symmetry.space_group_name_H-M   'P 1'
#
loop_
_entity.id
_entity.type
_entity.pdbx_description
1 polymer ?
#
loop_
_entity_poly.entity_id
_entity_poly.type
_entity_poly.pdbx_seq_one_letter_code
_entity_poly.pdbx_strand_id
1 'polypeptide(L)'
;DADTLVMSYGITARAMDEAIQLARRQGKKVSGLHLLTLFPIPEKQILGALGNVRRVVVAEENLSGQYRGVISHLIKHREIIGVNKIGAMITPQEIVEAMI
;
A
#
# COMPACT_ATOMS: atom_id res chain seq x y z
N ASP A 1 -8.13 7.65 13.06
CA ASP A 1 -7.31 6.43 12.91
C ASP A 1 -7.76 5.59 11.72
N ALA A 2 -6.79 5.02 11.02
CA ALA A 2 -7.00 4.13 9.89
C ALA A 2 -6.90 2.65 10.33
N ASP A 3 -7.68 1.79 9.70
CA ASP A 3 -7.61 0.33 9.83
C ASP A 3 -6.64 -0.29 8.82
N THR A 4 -6.50 0.33 7.65
CA THR A 4 -5.64 -0.13 6.55
C THR A 4 -4.68 0.98 6.11
N LEU A 5 -3.40 0.63 5.95
CA LEU A 5 -2.39 1.43 5.26
C LEU A 5 -2.21 0.90 3.84
N VAL A 6 -2.22 1.77 2.84
CA VAL A 6 -1.89 1.43 1.46
C VAL A 6 -0.56 2.07 1.10
N MET A 7 0.35 1.30 0.53
CA MET A 7 1.67 1.79 0.11
C MET A 7 1.89 1.51 -1.36
N SER A 8 2.51 2.45 -2.05
CA SER A 8 2.90 2.30 -3.44
C SER A 8 3.98 3.32 -3.81
N TYR A 9 4.50 3.20 -5.02
CA TYR A 9 5.54 4.05 -5.58
C TYR A 9 5.37 4.20 -7.09
N GLY A 10 6.04 5.20 -7.66
CA GLY A 10 5.99 5.45 -9.10
C GLY A 10 4.57 5.74 -9.60
N ILE A 11 4.23 5.23 -10.78
CA ILE A 11 2.93 5.50 -11.41
C ILE A 11 1.75 4.88 -10.63
N THR A 12 1.96 3.71 -10.02
CA THR A 12 0.96 2.99 -9.25
C THR A 12 0.48 3.78 -8.02
N ALA A 13 1.29 4.71 -7.50
CA ALA A 13 0.88 5.59 -6.42
C ALA A 13 -0.32 6.50 -6.79
N ARG A 14 -0.49 6.85 -8.07
CA ARG A 14 -1.67 7.63 -8.50
C ARG A 14 -2.95 6.80 -8.43
N ALA A 15 -2.89 5.53 -8.81
CA ALA A 15 -4.00 4.60 -8.67
C ALA A 15 -4.34 4.35 -7.19
N MET A 16 -3.31 4.24 -6.34
CA MET A 16 -3.48 4.17 -4.89
C MET A 16 -4.21 5.39 -4.34
N ASP A 17 -3.84 6.61 -4.73
CA ASP A 17 -4.49 7.84 -4.25
C ASP A 17 -5.99 7.84 -4.60
N GLU A 18 -6.35 7.46 -5.83
CA GLU A 18 -7.75 7.35 -6.24
C GLU A 18 -8.49 6.24 -5.47
N ALA A 19 -7.85 5.09 -5.26
CA ALA A 19 -8.40 3.97 -4.49
C ALA A 19 -8.71 4.39 -3.03
N ILE A 20 -7.80 5.14 -2.41
CA ILE A 20 -7.98 5.69 -1.07
C ILE A 20 -9.18 6.63 -1.03
N GLN A 21 -9.33 7.52 -2.02
CA GLN A 21 -10.49 8.41 -2.09
C GLN A 21 -11.80 7.63 -2.25
N LEU A 22 -11.82 6.62 -3.13
CA LEU A 22 -12.97 5.76 -3.34
C LEU A 22 -13.35 4.99 -2.06
N ALA A 23 -12.39 4.38 -1.39
CA ALA A 23 -12.61 3.65 -0.14
C ALA A 23 -13.10 4.58 0.98
N ARG A 24 -12.55 5.79 1.10
CA ARG A 24 -13.03 6.79 2.07
C ARG A 24 -14.47 7.23 1.80
N ARG A 25 -14.87 7.40 0.54
CA ARG A 25 -16.27 7.69 0.17
C ARG A 25 -17.23 6.56 0.58
N GLN A 26 -16.74 5.33 0.71
CA GLN A 26 -17.49 4.17 1.20
C GLN A 26 -17.41 4.01 2.73
N GLY A 27 -16.90 5.02 3.46
CA GLY A 27 -16.79 5.00 4.92
C GLY A 27 -15.65 4.16 5.47
N LYS A 28 -14.72 3.69 4.63
CA LYS A 28 -13.55 2.92 5.07
C LYS A 28 -12.49 3.84 5.69
N LYS A 29 -11.91 3.38 6.80
CA LYS A 29 -10.83 4.07 7.51
C LYS A 29 -9.48 3.67 6.89
N VAL A 30 -9.04 4.39 5.87
CA VAL A 30 -7.80 4.08 5.14
C VAL A 30 -6.81 5.24 5.11
N SER A 31 -5.52 4.91 5.15
CA SER A 31 -4.39 5.83 5.03
C SER A 31 -3.47 5.39 3.89
N GLY A 32 -2.67 6.32 3.36
CA GLY A 32 -1.76 6.07 2.25
C GLY A 32 -0.35 6.54 2.55
N LEU A 33 0.64 5.81 2.04
CA LEU A 33 2.04 6.23 2.02
C LEU A 33 2.61 6.07 0.60
N HIS A 34 2.87 7.20 -0.05
CA HIS A 34 3.60 7.24 -1.31
C HIS A 34 5.10 7.21 -1.01
N LEU A 35 5.76 6.14 -1.46
CA LEU A 35 7.19 5.95 -1.34
C LEU A 35 7.92 6.62 -2.51
N LEU A 36 8.42 7.84 -2.29
CA LEU A 36 9.23 8.57 -3.27
C LEU A 36 10.69 8.06 -3.35
N THR A 37 11.13 7.37 -2.29
CA THR A 37 12.46 6.77 -2.20
C THR A 37 12.28 5.32 -1.76
N LEU A 38 12.78 4.39 -2.58
CA LEU A 38 12.77 2.95 -2.27
C LEU A 38 14.06 2.51 -1.58
N PHE A 39 15.18 3.08 -2.02
CA PHE A 39 16.50 2.80 -1.47
C PHE A 39 17.27 4.11 -1.25
N PRO A 40 17.92 4.31 -0.09
CA PRO A 40 17.82 3.47 1.12
C PRO A 40 16.38 3.36 1.65
N ILE A 41 16.05 2.24 2.31
CA ILE A 41 14.68 1.98 2.78
C ILE A 41 14.29 3.06 3.81
N PRO A 42 13.16 3.78 3.61
CA PRO A 42 12.72 4.84 4.51
C PRO A 42 12.02 4.25 5.75
N GLU A 43 12.74 3.50 6.58
CA GLU A 43 12.19 2.75 7.71
C GLU A 43 11.40 3.62 8.68
N LYS A 44 11.92 4.81 9.01
CA LYS A 44 11.27 5.75 9.94
C LYS A 44 9.89 6.17 9.45
N GLN A 45 9.74 6.43 8.15
CA GLN A 45 8.49 6.85 7.53
C GLN A 45 7.51 5.69 7.45
N ILE A 46 7.99 4.48 7.09
CA ILE A 46 7.16 3.27 7.08
C ILE A 46 6.63 3.00 8.49
N LEU A 47 7.51 2.93 9.49
CA LEU A 47 7.13 2.67 10.88
C LEU A 47 6.19 3.75 11.45
N GLY A 48 6.41 5.02 11.11
CA GLY A 48 5.52 6.12 11.48
C GLY A 48 4.13 6.03 10.85
N ALA A 49 4.04 5.56 9.60
CA ALA A 49 2.78 5.39 8.89
C ALA A 49 1.97 4.18 9.37
N LEU A 50 2.61 3.16 9.97
CA LEU A 50 1.93 1.97 10.45
C LEU A 50 0.89 2.28 11.54
N GLY A 51 1.19 3.19 12.49
CA GLY A 51 0.27 3.55 13.58
C GLY A 51 -0.45 2.34 14.18
N ASN A 52 -1.79 2.39 14.22
CA ASN A 52 -2.66 1.30 14.69
C ASN A 52 -3.30 0.47 13.56
N VAL A 53 -2.82 0.56 12.31
CA VAL A 53 -3.43 -0.17 11.18
C VAL A 53 -3.32 -1.69 11.38
N ARG A 54 -4.36 -2.45 11.08
CA ARG A 54 -4.35 -3.92 11.20
C ARG A 54 -3.85 -4.59 9.91
N ARG A 55 -3.97 -3.87 8.80
CA ARG A 55 -3.69 -4.33 7.44
C ARG A 55 -2.80 -3.35 6.70
N VAL A 56 -1.88 -3.89 5.91
CA VAL A 56 -1.03 -3.13 4.98
C VAL A 56 -1.17 -3.71 3.59
N VAL A 57 -1.64 -2.89 2.65
CA VAL A 57 -1.72 -3.22 1.22
C VAL A 57 -0.53 -2.59 0.51
N VAL A 58 0.23 -3.37 -0.25
CA VAL A 58 1.34 -2.87 -1.07
C VAL A 58 1.00 -3.09 -2.54
N ALA A 59 0.74 -2.01 -3.26
CA ALA A 59 0.43 -2.03 -4.69
C ALA A 59 1.70 -1.73 -5.50
N GLU A 60 2.12 -2.67 -6.33
CA GLU A 60 3.35 -2.52 -7.12
C GLU A 60 3.28 -3.30 -8.45
N GLU A 61 3.63 -2.62 -9.54
CA GLU A 61 3.67 -3.19 -10.90
C GLU A 61 4.95 -4.01 -11.13
N ASN A 62 5.01 -5.16 -10.48
CA ASN A 62 5.97 -6.22 -10.77
C ASN A 62 5.37 -7.60 -10.46
N LEU A 63 6.11 -8.67 -10.77
CA LEU A 63 5.60 -10.03 -10.73
C LEU A 63 5.29 -10.56 -9.31
N SER A 64 6.12 -10.25 -8.32
CA SER A 64 6.15 -10.99 -7.04
C SER A 64 5.92 -10.13 -5.81
N GLY A 65 5.77 -8.81 -5.94
CA GLY A 65 5.76 -7.92 -4.80
C GLY A 65 7.17 -7.80 -4.18
N GLN A 66 8.17 -7.45 -5.00
CA GLN A 66 9.56 -7.32 -4.60
C GLN A 66 9.75 -6.36 -3.42
N TYR A 67 9.17 -5.16 -3.48
CA TYR A 67 9.39 -4.16 -2.44
C TYR A 67 8.68 -4.56 -1.14
N ARG A 68 7.44 -5.04 -1.24
CA ARG A 68 6.73 -5.71 -0.13
C ARG A 68 7.61 -6.76 0.56
N GLY A 69 8.30 -7.62 -0.21
CA GLY A 69 9.19 -8.65 0.33
C GLY A 69 10.32 -8.06 1.16
N VAL A 70 10.97 -7.01 0.63
CA VAL A 70 12.07 -6.28 1.29
C VAL A 70 11.61 -5.66 2.62
N ILE A 71 10.46 -4.99 2.65
CA ILE A 71 10.00 -4.25 3.84
C ILE A 71 9.19 -5.10 4.83
N SER A 72 8.90 -6.36 4.50
CA SER A 72 8.03 -7.24 5.30
C SER A 72 8.46 -7.36 6.77
N HIS A 73 9.76 -7.30 7.05
CA HIS A 73 10.31 -7.35 8.40
C HIS A 73 9.96 -6.13 9.27
N LEU A 74 9.57 -5.00 8.66
CA LEU A 74 9.13 -3.79 9.36
C LEU A 74 7.64 -3.84 9.73
N ILE A 75 6.86 -4.66 9.02
CA ILE A 75 5.39 -4.69 9.08
C ILE A 75 4.92 -5.89 9.92
N LYS A 76 5.76 -6.39 10.84
CA LYS A 76 5.46 -7.57 11.66
C LYS A 76 4.15 -7.37 12.44
N HIS A 77 3.43 -8.48 12.64
CA HIS A 77 2.15 -8.55 13.38
C HIS A 77 0.95 -7.90 12.71
N ARG A 78 1.03 -7.59 11.42
CA ARG A 78 -0.08 -7.03 10.62
C ARG A 78 -0.32 -7.93 9.42
N GLU A 79 -1.55 -7.91 8.91
CA GLU A 79 -1.86 -8.56 7.64
C GLU A 79 -1.19 -7.78 6.50
N ILE A 80 -0.41 -8.45 5.65
CA ILE A 80 0.26 -7.83 4.49
C ILE A 80 -0.32 -8.42 3.20
N ILE A 81 -0.92 -7.58 2.38
CA ILE A 81 -1.55 -7.95 1.11
C ILE A 81 -0.78 -7.28 -0.02
N GLY A 82 -0.47 -8.03 -1.08
CA GLY A 82 0.13 -7.46 -2.29
C GLY A 82 -0.90 -7.35 -3.41
N VAL A 83 -0.89 -6.22 -4.10
CA VAL A 83 -1.59 -6.03 -5.37
C VAL A 83 -0.52 -5.89 -6.45
N ASN A 84 -0.44 -6.89 -7.32
CA ASN A 84 0.68 -7.05 -8.24
C ASN A 84 0.18 -7.24 -9.67
N LYS A 85 0.82 -6.59 -10.63
CA LYS A 85 0.54 -6.75 -12.06
C LYS A 85 1.80 -6.54 -12.87
N ILE A 86 1.87 -7.16 -14.04
CA ILE A 86 2.95 -6.99 -15.02
C ILE A 86 2.34 -6.77 -16.41
N GLY A 87 2.88 -5.82 -17.18
CA GLY A 87 2.44 -5.54 -18.54
C GLY A 87 1.13 -4.75 -18.66
N ALA A 88 0.51 -4.35 -17.55
CA ALA A 88 -0.66 -3.45 -17.53
C ALA A 88 -0.72 -2.70 -16.19
N MET A 89 -1.41 -1.55 -16.18
CA MET A 89 -1.55 -0.74 -14.98
C MET A 89 -2.45 -1.40 -13.94
N ILE A 90 -2.08 -1.24 -12.66
CA ILE A 90 -2.98 -1.55 -11.55
C ILE A 90 -4.06 -0.47 -11.49
N THR A 91 -5.33 -0.88 -11.44
CA THR A 91 -6.47 0.02 -11.35
C THR A 91 -6.79 0.37 -9.89
N PRO A 92 -7.43 1.52 -9.63
CA PRO A 92 -7.88 1.87 -8.28
C PRO A 92 -8.81 0.81 -7.65
N GLN A 93 -9.70 0.22 -8.44
CA GLN A 93 -10.64 -0.82 -7.99
C GLN A 93 -9.92 -2.06 -7.47
N GLU A 94 -8.89 -2.55 -8.17
CA GLU A 94 -8.09 -3.70 -7.70
C GLU A 94 -7.44 -3.43 -6.34
N ILE A 95 -7.01 -2.20 -6.09
CA ILE A 95 -6.47 -1.80 -4.78
C ILE A 95 -7.59 -1.75 -3.73
N VAL A 96 -8.77 -1.20 -4.06
CA VAL A 96 -9.93 -1.14 -3.14
C VAL A 96 -10.38 -2.54 -2.71
N GLU A 97 -10.45 -3.50 -3.62
CA GLU A 97 -10.82 -4.89 -3.31
C GLU A 97 -9.90 -5.51 -2.25
N ALA A 98 -8.60 -5.19 -2.29
CA ALA A 98 -7.61 -5.62 -1.30
C ALA A 98 -7.73 -4.92 0.07
N MET A 99 -8.55 -3.86 0.20
CA MET A 99 -8.74 -3.14 1.46
C MET A 99 -9.87 -3.71 2.33
N ILE A 100 -10.68 -4.64 1.82
CA ILE A 100 -11.92 -5.15 2.45
C ILE A 100 -11.62 -6.36 3.31
#